data_AF-A0AAW1CE86-F1
#
_entry.id   AF-A0AAW1CE86-F1
#
_cell.length_a   1.000
_cell.length_b   1.000
_cell.length_c   1.000
_cell.angle_alpha   90.00
_cell.angle_beta   90.00
_cell.angle_gamma   90.00
#
_symmetry.space_group_name_H-M   'P 1'
#
loop_
_entity.id
_entity.type
_entity.pdbx_description
1 polymer ?
#
loop_
_entity_poly.entity_id
_entity_poly.type
_entity_poly.pdbx_seq_one_letter_code
_entity_poly.pdbx_strand_id
1 'polypeptide(L)'
;MSKVRYYYTRVNFAKRAVAELIIKRGQVKANLTRFSTFFKKCQEDPDNNLKQLSSRLARIKPILEDFSNIQDKIELLDKDDKNKDDHLRERIKFEDDYFLLISEAEALLDCQSRNSSPENTSVPSSIQSNEINAGIKFKLQPIEVPHFSGLYEDYQRLSDAWQSNLLQQSRRPYKVT
;
A
#
# COMPACT_ATOMS: atom_id res chain seq x y z
N MET A 1 -4.80 51.73 12.55
CA MET A 1 -3.53 51.16 12.04
C MET A 1 -3.34 51.61 10.59
N SER A 2 -2.16 52.10 10.20
CA SER A 2 -1.87 52.47 8.81
C SER A 2 -1.80 51.23 7.90
N LYS A 3 -2.33 51.32 6.67
CA LYS A 3 -2.30 50.24 5.66
C LYS A 3 -0.90 49.67 5.48
N VAL A 4 0.13 50.52 5.45
CA VAL A 4 1.54 50.13 5.29
C VAL A 4 1.99 49.17 6.40
N ARG A 5 1.61 49.43 7.65
CA ARG A 5 1.98 48.59 8.79
C ARG A 5 1.33 47.20 8.71
N TYR A 6 0.06 47.15 8.28
CA TYR A 6 -0.66 45.88 8.07
C TYR A 6 0.00 45.00 7.00
N TYR A 7 0.35 45.57 5.84
CA TYR A 7 1.05 44.83 4.78
C TYR A 7 2.40 44.29 5.24
N TYR A 8 3.20 45.12 5.92
CA TYR A 8 4.53 44.72 6.40
C TYR A 8 4.44 43.56 7.41
N THR A 9 3.51 43.62 8.37
CA THR A 9 3.31 42.53 9.34
C THR A 9 2.89 41.23 8.65
N ARG A 10 1.97 41.30 7.69
CA ARG A 10 1.46 40.12 6.97
C ARG A 10 2.54 39.44 6.12
N VAL A 11 3.38 40.21 5.41
CA VAL A 11 4.48 39.66 4.61
C VAL A 11 5.53 38.99 5.49
N ASN A 12 5.90 39.60 6.61
CA ASN A 12 6.86 39.00 7.54
C ASN A 12 6.32 37.73 8.20
N PHE A 13 5.03 37.70 8.53
CA PHE A 13 4.38 36.51 9.06
C PHE A 13 4.44 35.35 8.04
N ALA A 14 4.08 35.61 6.78
CA ALA A 14 4.14 34.59 5.72
C ALA A 14 5.56 34.03 5.54
N LYS A 15 6.58 34.90 5.52
CA LYS A 15 7.99 34.46 5.41
C LYS A 15 8.42 33.56 6.56
N ARG A 16 8.03 33.87 7.80
CA ARG A 16 8.33 33.03 8.97
C ARG A 16 7.61 31.69 8.90
N ALA A 17 6.33 31.69 8.52
CA ALA A 17 5.55 30.47 8.36
C ALA A 17 6.13 29.54 7.29
N VAL A 18 6.58 30.09 6.15
CA VAL A 18 7.28 29.31 5.11
C VAL A 18 8.57 28.69 5.66
N ALA A 19 9.38 29.45 6.39
CA ALA A 19 10.61 28.92 6.99
C ALA A 19 10.34 27.75 7.95
N GLU A 20 9.30 27.84 8.80
CA GLU A 20 8.89 26.76 9.69
C GLU A 20 8.40 25.52 8.92
N LEU A 21 7.66 25.72 7.84
CA LEU A 21 7.20 24.62 6.98
C LEU A 21 8.34 23.93 6.24
N ILE A 22 9.35 24.67 5.78
CA ILE A 22 10.55 24.10 5.14
C ILE A 22 11.30 23.18 6.13
N ILE A 23 11.40 23.58 7.41
CA ILE A 23 11.99 22.74 8.45
C ILE A 23 11.19 21.45 8.63
N LYS A 24 9.85 21.54 8.70
CA LYS A 24 8.97 20.36 8.80
C LYS A 24 9.09 19.45 7.58
N ARG A 25 9.15 20.00 6.36
CA ARG A 25 9.42 19.25 5.13
C ARG A 25 10.74 18.50 5.23
N GLY A 26 11.78 19.14 5.75
CA GLY A 26 13.08 18.52 6.01
C GLY A 26 12.99 17.32 6.97
N GLN A 27 12.19 17.41 8.03
CA GLN A 27 11.97 16.30 8.98
C GLN A 27 11.29 15.12 8.30
N VAL A 28 10.26 15.38 7.49
CA VAL A 28 9.54 14.38 6.70
C VAL A 28 10.48 13.69 5.71
N LYS A 29 11.30 14.44 4.96
CA LYS A 29 12.35 13.88 4.09
C LYS A 29 13.32 12.99 4.87
N ALA A 30 13.77 13.44 6.05
CA ALA A 30 14.68 12.66 6.88
C ALA A 30 14.06 11.34 7.36
N ASN A 31 12.75 11.29 7.61
CA ASN A 31 12.06 10.04 7.95
C ASN A 31 12.12 9.05 6.78
N LEU A 32 11.87 9.51 5.55
CA LEU A 32 11.97 8.67 4.35
C LEU A 32 13.41 8.16 4.16
N THR A 33 14.41 9.01 4.34
CA THR A 33 15.84 8.61 4.30
C THR A 33 16.19 7.56 5.35
N ARG A 34 15.67 7.68 6.58
CA ARG A 34 15.89 6.67 7.63
C ARG A 34 15.24 5.34 7.28
N PHE A 35 14.06 5.36 6.66
CA PHE A 35 13.43 4.14 6.15
C PHE A 35 14.25 3.53 5.01
N SER A 36 14.71 4.32 4.04
CA SER A 36 15.58 3.85 2.95
C SER A 36 16.86 3.19 3.48
N THR A 37 17.50 3.81 4.49
CA THR A 37 18.71 3.26 5.11
C THR A 37 18.43 1.93 5.82
N PHE A 38 17.28 1.82 6.50
CA PHE A 38 16.86 0.54 7.08
C PHE A 38 16.56 -0.50 5.99
N PHE A 39 15.88 -0.11 4.91
CA PHE A 39 15.52 -1.02 3.83
C PHE A 39 16.74 -1.62 3.15
N LYS A 40 17.80 -0.83 2.91
CA LYS A 40 19.08 -1.35 2.40
C LYS A 40 19.69 -2.42 3.31
N LYS A 41 19.67 -2.19 4.64
CA LYS A 41 20.11 -3.20 5.62
C LYS A 41 19.23 -4.45 5.61
N CYS A 42 17.94 -4.29 5.35
CA CYS A 42 17.01 -5.40 5.21
C CYS A 42 17.27 -6.21 3.93
N GLN A 43 17.75 -5.59 2.86
CA GLN A 43 18.15 -6.29 1.64
C GLN A 43 19.44 -7.10 1.85
N GLU A 44 20.38 -6.61 2.67
CA GLU A 44 21.62 -7.30 3.04
C GLU A 44 21.37 -8.52 3.95
N ASP A 45 20.42 -8.42 4.88
CA ASP A 45 20.05 -9.50 5.81
C ASP A 45 18.51 -9.58 5.97
N PRO A 46 17.80 -10.24 5.02
CA PRO A 46 16.35 -10.33 5.05
C PRO A 46 15.82 -11.10 6.26
N ASP A 47 16.45 -12.22 6.62
CA ASP A 47 15.91 -13.16 7.62
C ASP A 47 15.72 -12.51 9.00
N ASN A 48 16.63 -11.62 9.40
CA ASN A 48 16.56 -10.93 10.70
C ASN A 48 15.69 -9.67 10.69
N ASN A 49 15.52 -9.03 9.53
CA ASN A 49 14.94 -7.69 9.43
C ASN A 49 13.50 -7.68 8.87
N LEU A 50 13.06 -8.75 8.22
CA LEU A 50 11.76 -8.80 7.52
C LEU A 50 10.57 -8.58 8.45
N LYS A 51 10.61 -9.11 9.67
CA LYS A 51 9.57 -8.85 10.69
C LYS A 51 9.45 -7.35 11.00
N GLN A 52 10.57 -6.64 11.10
CA GLN A 52 10.58 -5.19 11.34
C GLN A 52 10.18 -4.39 10.10
N LEU A 53 10.45 -4.90 8.90
CA LEU A 53 10.11 -4.24 7.65
C LEU A 53 8.61 -3.98 7.55
N SER A 54 7.75 -4.97 7.86
CA SER A 54 6.30 -4.82 7.83
C SER A 54 5.81 -3.65 8.72
N SER A 55 6.26 -3.61 9.98
CA SER A 55 5.89 -2.56 10.94
C SER A 55 6.42 -1.18 10.52
N ARG A 56 7.64 -1.12 9.97
CA ARG A 56 8.23 0.15 9.51
C ARG A 56 7.57 0.64 8.23
N LEU A 57 7.19 -0.27 7.33
CA LEU A 57 6.45 0.03 6.11
C LEU A 57 5.08 0.66 6.45
N ALA A 58 4.34 0.05 7.37
CA ALA A 58 3.08 0.61 7.85
C ALA A 58 3.24 2.02 8.42
N ARG A 59 4.34 2.27 9.14
CA ARG A 59 4.63 3.59 9.73
C ARG A 59 5.06 4.63 8.70
N ILE A 60 5.74 4.26 7.62
CA ILE A 60 6.23 5.22 6.63
C ILE A 60 5.18 5.57 5.59
N LYS A 61 4.22 4.69 5.28
CA LYS A 61 3.18 4.94 4.26
C LYS A 61 2.46 6.30 4.39
N PRO A 62 2.01 6.75 5.57
CA PRO A 62 1.32 8.04 5.72
C PRO A 62 2.17 9.26 5.40
N ILE A 63 3.49 9.12 5.28
CA ILE A 63 4.40 10.26 5.13
C ILE A 63 4.22 11.04 3.82
N LEU A 64 3.68 10.39 2.79
CA LEU A 64 3.36 11.05 1.53
C LEU A 64 2.32 12.15 1.76
N GLU A 65 1.25 11.83 2.50
CA GLU A 65 0.20 12.80 2.83
C GLU A 65 0.75 13.94 3.72
N ASP A 66 1.60 13.62 4.70
CA ASP A 66 2.27 14.63 5.52
C ASP A 66 3.12 15.59 4.67
N PHE A 67 3.88 15.04 3.72
CA PHE A 67 4.68 15.84 2.79
C PHE A 67 3.78 16.73 1.93
N SER A 68 2.76 16.17 1.27
CA SER A 68 1.84 16.91 0.40
C SER A 68 1.18 18.07 1.16
N ASN A 69 0.67 17.80 2.37
CA ASN A 69 0.06 18.83 3.21
C ASN A 69 1.01 19.97 3.60
N ILE A 70 2.29 19.67 3.83
CA ILE A 70 3.31 20.68 4.12
C ILE A 70 3.66 21.46 2.85
N GLN A 71 3.86 20.75 1.74
CA GLN A 71 4.25 21.33 0.46
C GLN A 71 3.16 22.26 -0.10
N ASP A 72 1.90 21.86 -0.02
CA ASP A 72 0.74 22.70 -0.41
C ASP A 72 0.71 24.02 0.37
N LYS A 73 1.00 23.98 1.68
CA LYS A 73 1.07 25.18 2.53
C LYS A 73 2.24 26.08 2.16
N ILE A 74 3.38 25.50 1.78
CA ILE A 74 4.54 26.26 1.30
C ILE A 74 4.16 26.97 -0.01
N GLU A 75 3.62 26.25 -0.99
CA GLU A 75 3.23 26.78 -2.30
C GLU A 75 2.13 27.86 -2.19
N LEU A 76 1.24 27.74 -1.21
CA LEU A 76 0.22 28.75 -0.94
C LEU A 76 0.79 30.05 -0.34
N LEU A 77 1.78 29.94 0.54
CA LEU A 77 2.35 31.06 1.30
C LEU A 77 3.53 31.73 0.58
N ASP A 78 4.32 30.97 -0.15
CA ASP A 78 5.48 31.43 -0.90
C ASP A 78 5.08 31.83 -2.32
N LYS A 79 4.71 33.10 -2.48
CA LYS A 79 4.24 33.66 -3.75
C LYS A 79 5.36 34.19 -4.65
N ASP A 80 6.62 33.96 -4.29
CA ASP A 80 7.75 34.38 -5.13
C ASP A 80 7.84 33.42 -6.34
N ASP A 81 7.64 33.96 -7.54
CA ASP A 81 7.69 33.20 -8.79
C ASP A 81 9.04 32.48 -8.97
N LYS A 82 10.12 33.00 -8.40
CA LYS A 82 11.46 32.39 -8.47
C LYS A 82 11.54 31.04 -7.76
N ASN A 83 10.68 30.80 -6.77
CA ASN A 83 10.72 29.58 -5.97
C ASN A 83 9.77 28.49 -6.49
N LYS A 84 8.88 28.81 -7.44
CA LYS A 84 7.87 27.86 -7.94
C LYS A 84 8.48 26.60 -8.55
N ASP A 85 9.50 26.76 -9.38
CA ASP A 85 10.18 25.63 -10.04
C ASP A 85 10.92 24.76 -9.00
N ASP A 86 11.49 25.39 -7.97
CA ASP A 86 12.15 24.68 -6.87
C ASP A 86 11.16 23.86 -6.05
N HIS A 87 9.98 24.41 -5.77
CA HIS A 87 8.90 23.71 -5.07
C HIS A 87 8.39 22.51 -5.87
N LEU A 88 8.17 22.69 -7.18
CA LEU A 88 7.78 21.59 -8.06
C LEU A 88 8.84 20.48 -8.11
N ARG A 89 10.11 20.85 -8.24
CA ARG A 89 11.23 19.90 -8.25
C ARG A 89 11.34 19.13 -6.94
N GLU A 90 11.14 19.79 -5.80
CA GLU A 90 11.13 19.14 -4.49
C GLU A 90 9.99 18.12 -4.35
N ARG A 91 8.81 18.42 -4.91
CA ARG A 91 7.68 17.50 -4.92
C ARG A 91 7.97 16.26 -5.75
N ILE A 92 8.33 16.44 -7.02
CA ILE A 92 8.62 15.33 -7.95
C ILE A 92 9.67 14.40 -7.33
N LYS A 93 10.79 14.96 -6.86
CA LYS A 93 11.87 14.18 -6.27
C LYS A 93 11.39 13.36 -5.07
N PHE A 94 10.61 13.96 -4.17
CA PHE A 94 10.13 13.25 -2.99
C PHE A 94 9.16 12.12 -3.35
N GLU A 95 8.24 12.37 -4.28
CA GLU A 95 7.25 11.39 -4.74
C GLU A 95 7.93 10.20 -5.44
N ASP A 96 8.88 10.47 -6.34
CA ASP A 96 9.66 9.43 -7.03
C ASP A 96 10.42 8.56 -6.01
N ASP A 97 11.16 9.20 -5.08
CA ASP A 97 11.91 8.50 -4.03
C ASP A 97 10.97 7.66 -3.13
N TYR A 98 9.78 8.19 -2.82
CA TYR A 98 8.78 7.50 -2.01
C TYR A 98 8.22 6.27 -2.73
N PHE A 99 7.67 6.44 -3.94
CA PHE A 99 7.01 5.35 -4.64
C PHE A 99 7.97 4.22 -4.99
N LEU A 100 9.20 4.55 -5.39
CA LEU A 100 10.25 3.56 -5.61
C LEU A 100 10.49 2.73 -4.33
N LEU A 101 10.73 3.41 -3.21
CA LEU A 101 11.07 2.73 -1.96
C LEU A 101 9.92 1.90 -1.38
N ILE A 102 8.68 2.39 -1.47
CA ILE A 102 7.50 1.67 -0.96
C ILE A 102 7.23 0.43 -1.81
N SER A 103 7.27 0.56 -3.14
CA SER A 103 7.01 -0.57 -4.04
C SER A 103 8.07 -1.66 -3.90
N GLU A 104 9.35 -1.31 -3.77
CA GLU A 104 10.43 -2.28 -3.51
C GLU A 104 10.24 -2.99 -2.16
N ALA A 105 9.86 -2.25 -1.12
CA ALA A 105 9.62 -2.83 0.21
C ALA A 105 8.42 -3.77 0.23
N GLU A 106 7.35 -3.44 -0.48
CA GLU A 106 6.17 -4.31 -0.65
C GLU A 106 6.51 -5.58 -1.43
N ALA A 107 7.23 -5.44 -2.55
CA ALA A 107 7.66 -6.57 -3.35
C ALA A 107 8.51 -7.57 -2.54
N LEU A 108 9.39 -7.06 -1.66
CA LEU A 108 10.21 -7.91 -0.79
C LEU A 108 9.36 -8.71 0.22
N LEU A 109 8.32 -8.10 0.79
CA LEU A 109 7.40 -8.80 1.69
C LEU A 109 6.57 -9.86 0.95
N ASP A 110 6.11 -9.55 -0.26
CA ASP A 110 5.31 -10.47 -1.08
C ASP A 110 6.11 -11.70 -1.52
N CYS A 111 7.37 -11.54 -1.93
CA CYS A 111 8.24 -12.64 -2.29
C CYS A 111 8.42 -13.64 -1.13
N GLN A 112 8.55 -13.14 0.10
CA GLN A 112 8.69 -14.01 1.26
C GLN A 112 7.41 -14.77 1.59
N SER A 113 6.24 -14.13 1.43
CA SER A 113 4.96 -14.81 1.66
C SER A 113 4.75 -15.98 0.69
N ARG A 114 5.29 -15.90 -0.53
CA ARG A 114 5.20 -16.99 -1.52
C ARG A 114 6.17 -18.13 -1.18
N ASN A 115 7.39 -17.81 -0.77
CA ASN A 115 8.43 -18.79 -0.43
C ASN A 115 8.16 -19.55 0.88
N SER A 116 7.30 -19.03 1.76
CA SER A 116 6.93 -19.66 3.03
C SER A 116 5.70 -20.58 2.93
N SER A 117 5.08 -20.68 1.75
CA SER A 117 4.11 -21.75 1.47
C SER A 117 4.87 -22.99 1.00
N PRO A 118 4.77 -24.16 1.67
CA PRO A 118 5.41 -25.37 1.19
C PRO A 118 4.75 -25.76 -0.14
N GLU A 119 5.49 -25.59 -1.24
CA GLU A 119 5.20 -26.20 -2.53
C GLU A 119 5.26 -27.72 -2.39
N ASN A 120 4.15 -28.33 -1.93
CA ASN A 120 3.87 -29.73 -2.20
C ASN A 120 3.38 -29.84 -3.65
N THR A 121 4.31 -29.73 -4.61
CA THR A 121 4.08 -30.21 -5.98
C THR A 121 5.25 -31.08 -6.41
N SER A 122 5.50 -32.15 -5.64
CA SER A 122 6.07 -33.36 -6.24
C SER A 122 4.93 -34.08 -6.94
N VAL A 123 5.02 -34.14 -8.27
CA VAL A 123 4.28 -35.09 -9.07
C VAL A 123 4.88 -36.47 -8.78
N PRO A 124 4.07 -37.49 -8.44
CA PRO A 124 4.39 -38.81 -8.93
C PRO A 124 3.21 -39.41 -9.68
N SER A 125 3.58 -39.93 -10.84
CA SER A 125 2.89 -40.89 -11.68
C SER A 125 2.14 -41.96 -10.87
N SER A 126 0.91 -42.25 -11.30
CA SER A 126 0.16 -43.51 -11.19
C SER A 126 0.61 -44.54 -10.15
N ILE A 127 -0.28 -44.91 -9.20
CA ILE A 127 -0.86 -46.26 -9.04
C ILE A 127 -1.80 -46.31 -7.82
N GLN A 128 -2.83 -47.14 -7.98
CA GLN A 128 -3.99 -47.53 -7.18
C GLN A 128 -3.86 -47.72 -5.65
N SER A 129 -4.96 -47.34 -4.98
CA SER A 129 -5.69 -48.00 -3.87
C SER A 129 -4.99 -48.31 -2.52
N ASN A 130 -5.42 -47.64 -1.44
CA ASN A 130 -6.39 -48.16 -0.46
C ASN A 130 -6.64 -47.17 0.69
N GLU A 131 -7.89 -47.13 1.13
CA GLU A 131 -8.43 -46.40 2.30
C GLU A 131 -7.63 -46.71 3.57
N ILE A 132 -7.34 -45.72 4.44
CA ILE A 132 -7.92 -45.46 5.79
C ILE A 132 -7.33 -44.15 6.36
N ASN A 133 -8.13 -43.08 6.51
CA ASN A 133 -7.98 -42.06 7.56
C ASN A 133 -9.12 -41.03 7.42
N ALA A 134 -10.17 -41.25 8.20
CA ALA A 134 -11.31 -40.36 8.34
C ALA A 134 -10.93 -39.12 9.18
N GLY A 135 -10.09 -38.25 8.64
CA GLY A 135 -10.14 -36.82 8.95
C GLY A 135 -11.09 -36.19 7.95
N ILE A 136 -12.17 -35.55 8.40
CA ILE A 136 -13.16 -34.94 7.52
C ILE A 136 -12.50 -33.83 6.71
N LYS A 137 -11.97 -34.17 5.54
CA LYS A 137 -11.54 -33.24 4.50
C LYS A 137 -12.81 -32.81 3.78
N PHE A 138 -13.40 -31.70 4.22
CA PHE A 138 -14.43 -31.02 3.45
C PHE A 138 -13.78 -30.47 2.18
N LYS A 139 -13.74 -31.30 1.13
CA LYS A 139 -13.37 -30.84 -0.21
C LYS A 139 -14.55 -30.03 -0.73
N LEU A 140 -14.37 -28.72 -0.86
CA LEU A 140 -15.35 -27.87 -1.53
C LEU A 140 -15.54 -28.43 -2.94
N GLN A 141 -16.81 -28.69 -3.31
CA GLN A 141 -17.11 -29.09 -4.68
C GLN A 141 -16.65 -27.95 -5.60
N PRO A 142 -15.92 -28.25 -6.69
CA PRO A 142 -15.50 -27.24 -7.64
C PRO A 142 -16.73 -26.49 -8.13
N ILE A 143 -16.75 -25.17 -7.90
CA ILE A 143 -17.79 -24.30 -8.45
C ILE A 143 -17.42 -24.08 -9.91
N GLU A 144 -18.27 -24.56 -10.82
CA GLU A 144 -18.16 -24.22 -12.23
C GLU A 144 -18.53 -22.75 -12.40
N VAL A 145 -17.52 -21.89 -12.53
CA VAL A 145 -17.73 -20.48 -12.90
C VAL A 145 -18.05 -20.44 -14.39
N PRO A 146 -19.25 -19.98 -14.79
CA PRO A 146 -19.58 -19.87 -16.20
C PRO A 146 -18.65 -18.83 -16.86
N HIS A 147 -18.12 -19.17 -18.03
CA HIS A 147 -17.29 -18.29 -18.82
C HIS A 147 -18.14 -17.13 -19.38
N PHE A 148 -17.83 -15.90 -18.98
CA PHE A 148 -18.55 -14.71 -19.42
C PHE A 148 -17.94 -14.18 -20.73
N SER A 149 -18.69 -14.27 -21.83
CA SER A 149 -18.20 -13.85 -23.16
C SER A 149 -18.23 -12.33 -23.39
N GLY A 150 -18.75 -11.56 -22.42
CA GLY A 150 -18.93 -10.11 -22.55
C GLY A 150 -20.23 -9.69 -23.26
N LEU A 151 -21.03 -10.65 -23.74
CA LEU A 151 -22.35 -10.38 -24.34
C LEU A 151 -23.41 -10.16 -23.27
N TYR A 152 -24.35 -9.24 -23.53
CA TYR A 152 -25.45 -8.91 -22.61
C TYR A 152 -26.32 -10.14 -22.28
N GLU A 153 -26.54 -11.03 -23.25
CA GLU A 153 -27.29 -12.28 -23.09
C GLU A 153 -26.69 -13.22 -22.02
N ASP A 154 -25.38 -13.15 -21.79
CA ASP A 154 -24.68 -13.99 -20.81
C ASP A 154 -24.74 -13.42 -19.39
N TYR A 155 -25.10 -12.13 -19.26
CA TYR A 155 -25.18 -11.46 -17.95
C TYR A 155 -26.28 -12.07 -17.07
N GLN A 156 -27.41 -12.44 -17.66
CA GLN A 156 -28.53 -13.01 -16.90
C GLN A 156 -28.17 -14.39 -16.34
N ARG A 157 -27.50 -15.23 -17.15
CA ARG A 157 -27.01 -16.56 -16.73
C ARG A 157 -25.95 -16.46 -15.63
N LEU A 158 -25.05 -15.47 -15.74
CA LEU A 158 -24.08 -15.16 -14.70
C LEU A 158 -24.81 -14.77 -13.40
N SER A 159 -25.69 -13.78 -13.46
CA SER A 159 -26.46 -13.28 -12.32
C SER A 159 -27.20 -14.39 -11.56
N ASP A 160 -27.90 -15.27 -12.28
CA ASP A 160 -28.65 -16.39 -11.70
C ASP A 160 -27.72 -17.40 -11.01
N ALA A 161 -26.54 -17.68 -11.59
CA ALA A 161 -25.53 -18.55 -11.01
C ALA A 161 -24.94 -17.98 -9.70
N TRP A 162 -24.74 -16.66 -9.63
CA TRP A 162 -24.27 -15.99 -8.40
C TRP A 162 -25.33 -16.01 -7.29
N GLN A 163 -26.60 -15.75 -7.63
CA GLN A 163 -27.70 -15.77 -6.66
C GLN A 163 -27.92 -17.18 -6.09
N SER A 164 -27.83 -18.23 -6.92
CA SER A 164 -27.92 -19.63 -6.48
C SER A 164 -26.80 -19.99 -5.49
N ASN A 165 -25.56 -19.55 -5.74
CA ASN A 165 -24.43 -19.79 -4.84
C ASN A 165 -24.58 -19.08 -3.49
N LEU A 166 -25.07 -17.84 -3.46
CA LEU A 166 -25.35 -17.11 -2.22
C LEU A 166 -26.43 -17.81 -1.37
N LEU A 167 -27.46 -18.35 -2.01
CA LEU A 167 -28.49 -19.17 -1.37
C LEU A 167 -27.94 -20.50 -0.81
N GLN A 168 -26.96 -21.11 -1.48
CA GLN A 168 -26.33 -22.34 -1.01
C GLN A 168 -25.40 -22.09 0.20
N GLN A 169 -24.72 -20.95 0.25
CA GLN A 169 -23.83 -20.59 1.36
C GLN A 169 -24.61 -20.18 2.62
N SER A 170 -25.77 -19.53 2.47
CA SER A 170 -26.60 -19.07 3.59
C SER A 170 -27.40 -20.17 4.31
N ARG A 171 -27.50 -21.38 3.74
CA ARG A 171 -28.24 -22.53 4.31
C ARG A 171 -27.40 -23.49 5.16
N ARG A 172 -26.18 -23.12 5.56
CA ARG A 172 -25.34 -23.97 6.43
C ARG A 172 -25.69 -23.71 7.91
N PRO A 173 -26.25 -24.67 8.66
CA PRO A 173 -26.50 -24.48 10.08
C PRO A 173 -25.15 -24.38 10.82
N TYR A 174 -25.01 -23.35 11.66
CA TYR A 174 -23.92 -23.24 12.61
C TYR A 174 -24.02 -24.43 13.59
N LYS A 175 -23.09 -25.38 13.51
CA LYS A 175 -22.89 -26.33 14.61
C LYS A 175 -22.08 -25.62 15.69
N VAL A 176 -22.77 -25.25 16.76
CA VAL A 176 -22.15 -24.83 18.02
C VAL A 176 -21.65 -26.08 18.73
N THR A 177 -20.34 -26.14 18.98
CA THR A 177 -19.71 -26.99 20.00
C THR A 177 -18.63 -26.16 20.66
#